data_AF-A0A8H3I4S1-F1
#
_entry.id   AF-A0A8H3I4S1-F1
#
_cell.length_a   1.000
_cell.length_b   1.000
_cell.length_c   1.000
_cell.angle_alpha   90.00
_cell.angle_beta   90.00
_cell.angle_gamma   90.00
#
_symmetry.space_group_name_H-M   'P 1'
#
loop_
_entity.id
_entity.type
_entity.pdbx_description
1 polymer ?
#
loop_
_entity_poly.entity_id
_entity_poly.type
_entity_poly.pdbx_seq_one_letter_code
_entity_poly.pdbx_strand_id
1 'polypeptide(L)'
;MSNMNQQYIATLRAVTQKKPIPEIDFTLHTMEDGTQVSTQERVCKEVQAPAVTIPTDEQFYSGPDKTKPNLAFLKQHFCREGRLSREHALFLINKGAEILKQEPNLLEMDAPITVCGDIHGQYFDLMKLFEVGGDPAETRYLFLGDYVDRGYFSIEVVLYLWALKIWYPDSLWLLRGNHECRHLTQYFSFALECKHKYSEEVYEACMDAFCCLPLAAVMNKQFLCIHGGLSPELHTLEDLKSIDRFREPPTHGLMCDILWADPLEEFGQEKTSEYYIHNHVRGCSYFFSYPAACAFLEKNNLLSIIRAHEAQDAGYRMYRKTRTTGFPSVMTIFSAPNYLDVYNNKAAVLKYENNVMNIRQFNCTPHPYWLPNFMDVFTWSLPFVGEKITDMLIAILNTCSKEELEDETPLSSGPASPPAPDTNDPEFKRRAIKNKILAIGRLSRVFQVLREESERVTELKTASGGRLPAGTLMLGAEGIKQAIHNFEDARKVDIQNERLPPSHVEVQKKIDEDRKQALERATTDAENDPVIEAVSRRMSM
;
A
#
# COMPACT_ATOMS: atom_id res chain seq x y z
N MET A 1 -30.50 -61.90 7.90
CA MET A 1 -29.21 -62.38 8.47
C MET A 1 -28.04 -62.36 7.47
N SER A 2 -28.22 -62.09 6.17
CA SER A 2 -27.11 -62.12 5.18
C SER A 2 -26.28 -60.83 5.06
N ASN A 3 -26.85 -59.63 5.32
CA ASN A 3 -26.13 -58.36 5.15
C ASN A 3 -25.11 -58.06 6.28
N MET A 4 -25.39 -58.42 7.52
CA MET A 4 -24.46 -58.22 8.65
C MET A 4 -23.14 -58.97 8.47
N ASN A 5 -23.20 -60.16 7.84
CA ASN A 5 -22.04 -61.02 7.68
C ASN A 5 -21.09 -60.51 6.58
N GLN A 6 -21.62 -59.87 5.54
CA GLN A 6 -20.80 -59.22 4.50
C GLN A 6 -20.10 -57.97 5.03
N GLN A 7 -20.76 -57.18 5.86
CA GLN A 7 -20.17 -55.99 6.48
C GLN A 7 -19.07 -56.39 7.47
N TYR A 8 -19.30 -57.41 8.30
CA TYR A 8 -18.30 -57.94 9.23
C TYR A 8 -17.06 -58.50 8.50
N ILE A 9 -17.25 -59.23 7.40
CA ILE A 9 -16.14 -59.75 6.57
C ILE A 9 -15.40 -58.62 5.85
N ALA A 10 -16.10 -57.57 5.40
CA ALA A 10 -15.48 -56.40 4.79
C ALA A 10 -14.63 -55.60 5.79
N THR A 11 -15.13 -55.43 7.02
CA THR A 11 -14.38 -54.78 8.12
C THR A 11 -13.18 -55.62 8.53
N LEU A 12 -13.33 -56.94 8.67
CA LEU A 12 -12.21 -57.86 8.93
C LEU A 12 -11.14 -57.82 7.84
N ARG A 13 -11.52 -57.73 6.57
CA ARG A 13 -10.59 -57.53 5.44
C ARG A 13 -9.89 -56.17 5.50
N ALA A 14 -10.61 -55.10 5.85
CA ALA A 14 -10.01 -53.77 5.99
C ALA A 14 -9.02 -53.69 7.17
N VAL A 15 -9.28 -54.43 8.26
CA VAL A 15 -8.39 -54.51 9.44
C VAL A 15 -7.17 -55.39 9.17
N THR A 16 -7.33 -56.50 8.44
CA THR A 16 -6.22 -57.42 8.09
C THR A 16 -5.37 -56.93 6.91
N GLN A 17 -5.92 -56.08 6.04
CA GLN A 17 -5.19 -55.40 4.96
C GLN A 17 -5.00 -53.91 5.27
N LYS A 18 -4.55 -53.57 6.48
CA LYS A 18 -4.06 -52.20 6.74
C LYS A 18 -2.94 -51.91 5.74
N LYS A 19 -3.23 -51.05 4.75
CA LYS A 19 -2.19 -50.51 3.88
C LYS A 19 -1.12 -49.90 4.79
N PRO A 20 0.18 -50.18 4.55
CA PRO A 20 1.23 -49.54 5.33
C PRO A 20 1.05 -48.02 5.24
N ILE A 21 1.31 -47.34 6.34
CA ILE A 21 1.31 -45.87 6.36
C ILE A 21 2.30 -45.45 5.27
N PRO A 22 1.89 -44.63 4.30
CA PRO A 22 2.80 -44.17 3.27
C PRO A 22 3.97 -43.45 3.94
N GLU A 23 5.19 -43.87 3.61
CA GLU A 23 6.40 -43.18 4.04
C GLU A 23 6.49 -41.89 3.23
N ILE A 24 6.15 -40.76 3.85
CA ILE A 24 6.18 -39.45 3.22
C ILE A 24 7.56 -38.85 3.47
N ASP A 25 8.32 -38.64 2.40
CA ASP A 25 9.54 -37.85 2.46
C ASP A 25 9.18 -36.36 2.49
N PHE A 26 9.20 -35.76 3.68
CA PHE A 26 8.90 -34.34 3.87
C PHE A 26 9.95 -33.40 3.27
N THR A 27 11.10 -33.93 2.81
CA THR A 27 12.11 -33.13 2.10
C THR A 27 11.74 -32.88 0.64
N LEU A 28 10.73 -33.58 0.12
CA LEU A 28 10.24 -33.45 -1.25
C LEU A 28 8.75 -33.10 -1.27
N HIS A 29 8.40 -32.10 -2.06
CA HIS A 29 7.02 -31.73 -2.35
C HIS A 29 6.72 -31.98 -3.83
N THR A 30 5.60 -32.63 -4.12
CA THR A 30 5.12 -32.81 -5.50
C THR A 30 4.14 -31.69 -5.83
N MET A 31 4.50 -30.85 -6.79
CA MET A 31 3.69 -29.74 -7.28
C MET A 31 2.47 -30.25 -8.08
N GLU A 32 1.52 -29.36 -8.38
CA GLU A 32 0.29 -29.71 -9.12
C GLU A 32 0.56 -30.24 -10.55
N ASP A 33 1.68 -29.83 -11.16
CA ASP A 33 2.13 -30.30 -12.48
C ASP A 33 2.87 -31.65 -12.42
N GLY A 34 2.99 -32.25 -11.23
CA GLY A 34 3.67 -33.51 -10.98
C GLY A 34 5.19 -33.39 -10.80
N THR A 35 5.78 -32.20 -10.87
CA THR A 35 7.21 -32.00 -10.61
C THR A 35 7.53 -32.10 -9.12
N GLN A 36 8.73 -32.60 -8.78
CA GLN A 36 9.18 -32.67 -7.39
C GLN A 36 10.19 -31.57 -7.09
N VAL A 37 9.98 -30.89 -5.97
CA VAL A 37 10.85 -29.81 -5.49
C VAL A 37 11.30 -30.10 -4.05
N SER A 38 12.54 -29.70 -3.73
CA SER A 38 13.04 -29.79 -2.35
C SER A 38 12.35 -28.73 -1.49
N THR A 39 11.90 -29.12 -0.30
CA THR A 39 11.34 -28.21 0.72
C THR A 39 12.43 -27.48 1.52
N GLN A 40 13.70 -27.89 1.35
CA GLN A 40 14.84 -27.31 2.06
C GLN A 40 15.60 -26.26 1.23
N GLU A 41 15.34 -26.23 -0.08
CA GLU A 41 15.94 -25.28 -1.00
C GLU A 41 14.93 -24.25 -1.50
N ARG A 42 15.44 -23.15 -2.06
CA ARG A 42 14.60 -22.17 -2.74
C ARG A 42 13.99 -22.80 -4.00
N VAL A 43 12.66 -22.89 -4.01
CA VAL A 43 11.88 -23.48 -5.10
C VAL A 43 11.96 -22.63 -6.38
N CYS A 44 11.63 -21.34 -6.29
CA CYS A 44 11.64 -20.42 -7.44
C CYS A 44 13.04 -19.83 -7.67
N LYS A 45 13.95 -20.61 -8.26
CA LYS A 45 15.35 -20.21 -8.48
C LYS A 45 15.52 -19.05 -9.48
N GLU A 46 14.62 -18.94 -10.45
CA GLU A 46 14.63 -17.89 -11.50
C GLU A 46 14.25 -16.49 -10.99
N VAL A 47 13.50 -16.39 -9.89
CA VAL A 47 13.14 -15.10 -9.30
C VAL A 47 14.40 -14.52 -8.66
N GLN A 48 14.82 -13.32 -9.03
CA GLN A 48 16.01 -12.72 -8.43
C GLN A 48 15.82 -12.49 -6.92
N ALA A 49 16.84 -12.80 -6.11
CA ALA A 49 16.79 -12.53 -4.67
C ALA A 49 17.15 -11.06 -4.37
N PRO A 50 16.54 -10.44 -3.33
CA PRO A 50 16.88 -9.10 -2.88
C PRO A 50 18.37 -8.93 -2.53
N ALA A 51 18.88 -7.71 -2.62
CA ALA A 51 20.19 -7.35 -2.11
C ALA A 51 20.16 -7.26 -0.57
N VAL A 52 20.56 -8.35 0.10
CA VAL A 52 20.50 -8.48 1.57
C VAL A 52 21.60 -7.72 2.32
N THR A 53 22.66 -7.31 1.64
CA THR A 53 23.81 -6.63 2.27
C THR A 53 23.61 -5.13 2.25
N ILE A 54 23.78 -4.49 3.42
CA ILE A 54 23.84 -3.04 3.54
C ILE A 54 25.12 -2.53 2.85
N PRO A 55 25.05 -1.48 2.01
CA PRO A 55 26.22 -0.92 1.33
C PRO A 55 27.29 -0.42 2.29
N THR A 56 28.56 -0.59 1.93
CA THR A 56 29.66 0.11 2.62
C THR A 56 29.75 1.57 2.17
N ASP A 57 30.52 2.38 2.90
CA ASP A 57 30.77 3.76 2.52
C ASP A 57 31.41 3.87 1.12
N GLU A 58 32.31 2.95 0.76
CA GLU A 58 32.97 2.93 -0.55
C GLU A 58 32.00 2.62 -1.70
N GLN A 59 30.91 1.91 -1.41
CA GLN A 59 29.86 1.64 -2.39
C GLN A 59 28.85 2.79 -2.46
N PHE A 60 28.51 3.35 -1.30
CA PHE A 60 27.50 4.39 -1.17
C PHE A 60 27.95 5.74 -1.70
N TYR A 61 29.18 6.18 -1.39
CA TYR A 61 29.70 7.47 -1.84
C TYR A 61 30.40 7.34 -3.20
N SER A 62 30.31 8.36 -4.07
CA SER A 62 30.98 8.32 -5.38
C SER A 62 32.50 8.61 -5.30
N GLY A 63 32.94 9.22 -4.20
CA GLY A 63 34.31 9.68 -3.99
C GLY A 63 34.73 9.66 -2.52
N PRO A 64 36.03 9.80 -2.23
CA PRO A 64 36.59 9.68 -0.88
C PRO A 64 36.20 10.86 0.05
N ASP A 65 35.72 11.96 -0.53
CA ASP A 65 35.26 13.16 0.16
C ASP A 65 33.88 13.00 0.82
N LYS A 66 33.16 11.91 0.49
CA LYS A 66 31.83 11.56 1.04
C LYS A 66 30.80 12.68 0.90
N THR A 67 30.90 13.49 -0.14
CA THR A 67 30.01 14.64 -0.37
C THR A 67 28.79 14.27 -1.21
N LYS A 68 28.96 13.32 -2.14
CA LYS A 68 27.92 12.91 -3.09
C LYS A 68 27.75 11.39 -3.12
N PRO A 69 26.50 10.90 -3.22
CA PRO A 69 26.23 9.47 -3.32
C PRO A 69 26.59 8.92 -4.70
N ASN A 70 26.83 7.62 -4.82
CA ASN A 70 26.99 6.92 -6.09
C ASN A 70 25.61 6.59 -6.69
N LEU A 71 25.14 7.43 -7.62
CA LEU A 71 23.80 7.30 -8.22
C LEU A 71 23.59 5.96 -8.93
N ALA A 72 24.58 5.48 -9.68
CA ALA A 72 24.49 4.22 -10.42
C ALA A 72 24.34 3.03 -9.47
N PHE A 73 25.13 3.02 -8.39
CA PHE A 73 25.03 2.01 -7.35
C PHE A 73 23.67 2.07 -6.65
N LEU A 74 23.22 3.24 -6.20
CA LEU A 74 21.93 3.42 -5.54
C LEU A 74 20.78 2.92 -6.41
N LYS A 75 20.77 3.32 -7.69
CA LYS A 75 19.77 2.90 -8.67
C LYS A 75 19.65 1.37 -8.70
N GLN A 76 20.78 0.69 -8.91
CA GLN A 76 20.83 -0.77 -9.03
C GLN A 76 20.51 -1.46 -7.71
N HIS A 77 20.96 -0.92 -6.59
CA HIS A 77 20.72 -1.47 -5.26
C HIS A 77 19.23 -1.45 -4.93
N PHE A 78 18.53 -0.34 -5.15
CA PHE A 78 17.09 -0.23 -4.95
C PHE A 78 16.28 -1.07 -5.95
N CYS A 79 16.71 -1.19 -7.22
CA CYS A 79 16.08 -2.12 -8.17
C CYS A 79 16.15 -3.59 -7.72
N ARG A 80 17.10 -3.92 -6.83
CA ARG A 80 17.23 -5.23 -6.19
C ARG A 80 16.66 -5.26 -4.77
N GLU A 81 15.76 -4.32 -4.43
CA GLU A 81 15.13 -4.20 -3.11
C GLU A 81 16.14 -4.06 -1.94
N GLY A 82 17.35 -3.59 -2.26
CA GLY A 82 18.40 -3.38 -1.31
C GLY A 82 18.11 -2.19 -0.41
N ARG A 83 18.47 -2.30 0.87
CA ARG A 83 18.30 -1.23 1.86
C ARG A 83 19.62 -0.54 2.15
N LEU A 84 19.57 0.74 2.49
CA LEU A 84 20.74 1.48 2.96
C LEU A 84 20.93 1.30 4.47
N SER A 85 22.08 1.71 4.99
CA SER A 85 22.22 1.93 6.42
C SER A 85 21.32 3.11 6.83
N ARG A 86 20.91 3.14 8.11
CA ARG A 86 20.16 4.28 8.67
C ARG A 86 20.93 5.59 8.46
N GLU A 87 22.24 5.58 8.67
CA GLU A 87 23.10 6.76 8.51
C GLU A 87 23.14 7.26 7.05
N HIS A 88 23.27 6.36 6.08
CA HIS A 88 23.23 6.70 4.65
C HIS A 88 21.87 7.25 4.22
N ALA A 89 20.77 6.66 4.70
CA ALA A 89 19.42 7.15 4.42
C ALA A 89 19.22 8.57 4.98
N LEU A 90 19.56 8.79 6.25
CA LEU A 90 19.48 10.11 6.89
C LEU A 90 20.40 11.13 6.21
N PHE A 91 21.58 10.72 5.76
CA PHE A 91 22.47 11.59 4.98
C PHE A 91 21.77 12.12 3.72
N LEU A 92 21.14 11.25 2.92
CA LEU A 92 20.44 11.68 1.70
C LEU A 92 19.27 12.62 2.02
N ILE A 93 18.46 12.26 3.02
CA ILE A 93 17.27 13.03 3.40
C ILE A 93 17.67 14.42 3.91
N ASN A 94 18.58 14.48 4.88
CA ASN A 94 19.02 15.74 5.47
C ASN A 94 19.77 16.61 4.45
N LYS A 95 20.63 16.01 3.62
CA LYS A 95 21.39 16.78 2.64
C LYS A 95 20.51 17.34 1.52
N GLY A 96 19.51 16.58 1.07
CA GLY A 96 18.52 17.11 0.13
C GLY A 96 17.64 18.18 0.79
N ALA A 97 17.24 18.01 2.05
CA ALA A 97 16.49 19.01 2.80
C ALA A 97 17.26 20.34 2.96
N GLU A 98 18.58 20.29 3.22
CA GLU A 98 19.45 21.47 3.26
C GLU A 98 19.38 22.29 1.96
N ILE A 99 19.32 21.63 0.81
CA ILE A 99 19.21 22.27 -0.51
C ILE A 99 17.81 22.85 -0.69
N LEU A 100 16.76 22.04 -0.50
CA LEU A 100 15.35 22.44 -0.65
C LEU A 100 14.99 23.63 0.26
N LYS A 101 15.56 23.69 1.46
CA LYS A 101 15.36 24.79 2.41
C LYS A 101 15.87 26.14 1.91
N GLN A 102 16.89 26.13 1.03
CA GLN A 102 17.45 27.34 0.44
C GLN A 102 16.65 27.84 -0.77
N GLU A 103 15.79 26.99 -1.34
CA GLU A 103 14.96 27.35 -2.48
C GLU A 103 13.78 28.25 -2.08
N PRO A 104 13.30 29.13 -2.96
CA PRO A 104 12.10 29.93 -2.71
C PRO A 104 10.82 29.07 -2.77
N ASN A 105 9.70 29.60 -2.27
CA ASN A 105 8.40 28.93 -2.42
C ASN A 105 7.99 28.76 -3.89
N LEU A 106 8.27 29.80 -4.69
CA LEU A 106 8.00 29.87 -6.12
C LEU A 106 9.33 29.77 -6.85
N LEU A 107 9.63 28.60 -7.39
CA LEU A 107 10.80 28.37 -8.22
C LEU A 107 10.65 29.12 -9.55
N GLU A 108 11.76 29.48 -10.17
CA GLU A 108 11.78 30.01 -11.53
C GLU A 108 12.83 29.24 -12.34
N MET A 109 12.42 28.65 -13.46
CA MET A 109 13.33 27.89 -14.32
C MET A 109 13.00 28.03 -15.80
N ASP A 110 14.03 27.94 -16.64
CA ASP A 110 13.91 28.01 -18.10
C ASP A 110 13.73 26.63 -18.74
N ALA A 111 13.21 26.64 -19.97
CA ALA A 111 13.22 25.49 -20.88
C ALA A 111 14.65 25.24 -21.44
N PRO A 112 14.98 24.04 -21.95
CA PRO A 112 14.15 22.84 -22.05
C PRO A 112 13.96 22.15 -20.70
N ILE A 113 12.81 21.50 -20.49
CA ILE A 113 12.51 20.81 -19.22
C ILE A 113 11.54 19.65 -19.41
N THR A 114 11.71 18.60 -18.60
CA THR A 114 10.75 17.51 -18.44
C THR A 114 9.96 17.71 -17.16
N VAL A 115 8.63 17.83 -17.27
CA VAL A 115 7.70 17.96 -16.14
C VAL A 115 7.01 16.63 -15.87
N CYS A 116 6.99 16.22 -14.60
CA CYS A 116 6.50 14.94 -14.12
C CYS A 116 5.41 15.16 -13.05
N GLY A 117 4.34 14.37 -13.12
CA GLY A 117 3.29 14.37 -12.10
C GLY A 117 3.57 13.36 -10.99
N ASP A 118 2.49 12.85 -10.41
CA ASP A 118 2.50 11.92 -9.27
C ASP A 118 3.29 10.64 -9.55
N ILE A 119 4.00 10.14 -8.54
CA ILE A 119 4.84 8.94 -8.60
C ILE A 119 4.33 7.84 -7.66
N HIS A 120 3.79 8.20 -6.49
CA HIS A 120 3.16 7.30 -5.52
C HIS A 120 3.94 6.01 -5.22
N GLY A 121 5.23 6.15 -4.90
CA GLY A 121 6.07 5.03 -4.52
C GLY A 121 6.26 3.95 -5.59
N GLN A 122 5.98 4.24 -6.87
CA GLN A 122 6.24 3.33 -7.99
C GLN A 122 7.68 3.46 -8.50
N TYR A 123 8.66 3.05 -7.66
CA TYR A 123 10.09 3.20 -7.96
C TYR A 123 10.53 2.58 -9.30
N PHE A 124 9.97 1.43 -9.67
CA PHE A 124 10.31 0.75 -10.92
C PHE A 124 9.81 1.53 -12.15
N ASP A 125 8.65 2.17 -12.03
CA ASP A 125 8.13 3.07 -13.07
C ASP A 125 8.87 4.40 -13.10
N LEU A 126 9.38 4.89 -11.97
CA LEU A 126 10.28 6.03 -11.93
C LEU A 126 11.57 5.77 -12.75
N MET A 127 12.08 4.53 -12.75
CA MET A 127 13.21 4.17 -13.63
C MET A 127 12.82 4.29 -15.10
N LYS A 128 11.61 3.84 -15.45
CA LYS A 128 11.08 3.98 -16.82
C LYS A 128 10.85 5.44 -17.20
N LEU A 129 10.40 6.26 -16.26
CA LEU A 129 10.23 7.70 -16.43
C LEU A 129 11.54 8.37 -16.82
N PHE A 130 12.67 8.04 -16.18
CA PHE A 130 13.98 8.57 -16.57
C PHE A 130 14.45 8.07 -17.95
N GLU A 131 14.15 6.82 -18.31
CA GLU A 131 14.44 6.33 -19.68
C GLU A 131 13.68 7.10 -20.77
N VAL A 132 12.43 7.50 -20.49
CA VAL A 132 11.56 8.20 -21.45
C VAL A 132 11.77 9.71 -21.42
N GLY A 133 12.02 10.27 -20.24
CA GLY A 133 12.19 11.70 -20.02
C GLY A 133 13.59 12.21 -20.39
N GLY A 134 14.62 11.38 -20.23
CA GLY A 134 16.03 11.72 -20.48
C GLY A 134 16.90 11.54 -19.23
N ASP A 135 18.21 11.38 -19.41
CA ASP A 135 19.13 11.25 -18.28
C ASP A 135 19.17 12.58 -17.48
N PRO A 136 18.93 12.58 -16.15
CA PRO A 136 19.05 13.78 -15.31
C PRO A 136 20.41 14.49 -15.37
N ALA A 137 21.47 13.79 -15.78
CA ALA A 137 22.78 14.40 -16.01
C ALA A 137 22.78 15.45 -17.15
N GLU A 138 21.87 15.30 -18.11
CA GLU A 138 21.78 16.14 -19.32
C GLU A 138 20.40 16.80 -19.49
N THR A 139 19.43 16.43 -18.66
CA THR A 139 18.02 16.83 -18.79
C THR A 139 17.54 17.55 -17.54
N ARG A 140 16.88 18.70 -17.72
CA ARG A 140 16.24 19.43 -16.62
C ARG A 140 14.91 18.76 -16.24
N TYR A 141 14.63 18.67 -14.96
CA TYR A 141 13.45 18.00 -14.41
C TYR A 141 12.67 18.87 -13.42
N LEU A 142 11.35 18.87 -13.52
CA LEU A 142 10.44 19.40 -12.51
C LEU A 142 9.42 18.32 -12.14
N PHE A 143 9.44 17.87 -10.88
CA PHE A 143 8.42 16.97 -10.34
C PHE A 143 7.39 17.77 -9.55
N LEU A 144 6.11 17.47 -9.74
CA LEU A 144 5.01 18.26 -9.19
C LEU A 144 4.54 17.82 -7.79
N GLY A 145 5.02 16.69 -7.27
CA GLY A 145 4.69 16.20 -5.93
C GLY A 145 4.26 14.73 -5.92
N ASP A 146 3.73 14.28 -4.79
CA ASP A 146 3.18 12.94 -4.57
C ASP A 146 4.18 11.83 -4.91
N TYR A 147 5.30 11.86 -4.20
CA TYR A 147 6.38 10.88 -4.26
C TYR A 147 6.04 9.60 -3.51
N VAL A 148 5.21 9.71 -2.47
CA VAL A 148 4.98 8.68 -1.46
C VAL A 148 3.53 8.21 -1.41
N ASP A 149 3.30 7.21 -0.55
CA ASP A 149 2.06 6.50 -0.32
C ASP A 149 1.57 5.69 -1.52
N ARG A 150 0.59 4.84 -1.24
CA ARG A 150 -0.13 3.98 -2.20
C ARG A 150 0.74 2.83 -2.73
N GLY A 151 1.83 3.13 -3.42
CA GLY A 151 2.86 2.16 -3.78
C GLY A 151 3.74 1.78 -2.58
N TYR A 152 4.47 0.66 -2.72
CA TYR A 152 5.28 0.07 -1.65
C TYR A 152 6.79 0.31 -1.78
N PHE A 153 7.20 1.23 -2.65
CA PHE A 153 8.59 1.65 -2.82
C PHE A 153 8.77 3.17 -2.68
N SER A 154 7.99 3.78 -1.78
CA SER A 154 8.01 5.23 -1.54
C SER A 154 9.36 5.69 -0.99
N ILE A 155 9.98 4.93 -0.07
CA ILE A 155 11.25 5.35 0.51
C ILE A 155 12.39 5.26 -0.52
N GLU A 156 12.35 4.30 -1.45
CA GLU A 156 13.30 4.22 -2.56
C GLU A 156 13.13 5.40 -3.53
N VAL A 157 11.88 5.81 -3.82
CA VAL A 157 11.59 7.04 -4.60
C VAL A 157 12.19 8.26 -3.92
N VAL A 158 11.91 8.48 -2.63
CA VAL A 158 12.42 9.63 -1.87
C VAL A 158 13.95 9.62 -1.85
N LEU A 159 14.57 8.52 -1.44
CA LEU A 159 16.04 8.44 -1.34
C LEU A 159 16.72 8.67 -2.69
N TYR A 160 16.17 8.14 -3.78
CA TYR A 160 16.75 8.32 -5.10
C TYR A 160 16.54 9.73 -5.66
N LEU A 161 15.35 10.32 -5.52
CA LEU A 161 15.10 11.71 -5.93
C LEU A 161 15.93 12.70 -5.10
N TRP A 162 16.12 12.47 -3.81
CA TRP A 162 17.00 13.29 -2.97
C TRP A 162 18.46 13.12 -3.37
N ALA A 163 18.92 11.91 -3.68
CA ALA A 163 20.25 11.68 -4.22
C ALA A 163 20.46 12.45 -5.54
N LEU A 164 19.48 12.45 -6.44
CA LEU A 164 19.51 13.24 -7.66
C LEU A 164 19.51 14.75 -7.37
N LYS A 165 18.72 15.22 -6.39
CA LYS A 165 18.71 16.64 -5.99
C LYS A 165 20.07 17.11 -5.46
N ILE A 166 20.79 16.25 -4.73
CA ILE A 166 22.16 16.52 -4.26
C ILE A 166 23.14 16.64 -5.44
N TRP A 167 22.96 15.82 -6.48
CA TRP A 167 23.82 15.87 -7.67
C TRP A 167 23.51 17.04 -8.59
N TYR A 168 22.24 17.35 -8.75
CA TYR A 168 21.68 18.23 -9.77
C TYR A 168 20.80 19.34 -9.16
N PRO A 169 21.31 20.14 -8.20
CA PRO A 169 20.49 21.12 -7.49
C PRO A 169 19.90 22.19 -8.39
N ASP A 170 20.59 22.53 -9.49
CA ASP A 170 20.22 23.60 -10.44
C ASP A 170 19.57 23.08 -11.73
N SER A 171 19.29 21.76 -11.83
CA SER A 171 18.64 21.15 -12.99
C SER A 171 17.54 20.15 -12.64
N LEU A 172 17.38 19.76 -11.38
CA LEU A 172 16.27 18.91 -10.91
C LEU A 172 15.56 19.59 -9.74
N TRP A 173 14.26 19.84 -9.90
CA TRP A 173 13.40 20.49 -8.92
C TRP A 173 12.26 19.58 -8.48
N LEU A 174 11.92 19.68 -7.20
CA LEU A 174 10.92 18.87 -6.53
C LEU A 174 9.92 19.83 -5.87
N LEU A 175 8.64 19.75 -6.24
CA LEU A 175 7.56 20.46 -5.57
C LEU A 175 6.89 19.58 -4.52
N ARG A 176 6.19 20.22 -3.59
CA ARG A 176 5.37 19.51 -2.59
C ARG A 176 4.03 19.10 -3.21
N GLY A 177 3.66 17.84 -3.06
CA GLY A 177 2.30 17.35 -3.27
C GLY A 177 1.51 17.29 -1.96
N ASN A 178 0.26 16.83 -2.03
CA ASN A 178 -0.56 16.70 -0.84
C ASN A 178 -0.12 15.52 0.05
N HIS A 179 0.48 14.47 -0.53
CA HIS A 179 0.98 13.31 0.21
C HIS A 179 2.26 13.59 1.00
N GLU A 180 3.01 14.66 0.71
CA GLU A 180 4.21 15.05 1.45
C GLU A 180 3.87 15.75 2.79
N CYS A 181 3.05 15.11 3.63
CA CYS A 181 2.66 15.57 4.96
C CYS A 181 2.46 14.42 5.95
N ARG A 182 2.52 14.73 7.24
CA ARG A 182 2.31 13.74 8.32
C ARG A 182 0.92 13.14 8.27
N HIS A 183 -0.10 13.97 8.00
CA HIS A 183 -1.49 13.55 8.03
C HIS A 183 -1.79 12.40 7.06
N LEU A 184 -1.34 12.51 5.80
CA LEU A 184 -1.58 11.47 4.80
C LEU A 184 -0.67 10.26 5.01
N THR A 185 0.61 10.49 5.27
CA THR A 185 1.59 9.40 5.39
C THR A 185 1.38 8.51 6.62
N GLN A 186 0.75 9.03 7.68
CA GLN A 186 0.30 8.24 8.84
C GLN A 186 -0.99 7.46 8.56
N TYR A 187 -1.88 8.01 7.73
CA TYR A 187 -3.13 7.35 7.37
C TYR A 187 -2.91 6.21 6.37
N PHE A 188 -2.06 6.44 5.37
CA PHE A 188 -1.69 5.48 4.34
C PHE A 188 -0.48 4.63 4.77
N SER A 189 0.46 4.36 3.85
CA SER A 189 1.47 3.33 3.99
C SER A 189 2.87 3.87 4.28
N PHE A 190 3.19 5.14 4.01
CA PHE A 190 4.58 5.59 4.05
C PHE A 190 5.20 5.58 5.46
N ALA A 191 4.46 5.97 6.50
CA ALA A 191 4.96 5.87 7.87
C ALA A 191 5.26 4.42 8.27
N LEU A 192 4.40 3.50 7.86
CA LEU A 192 4.60 2.06 8.08
C LEU A 192 5.78 1.52 7.27
N GLU A 193 5.92 1.93 6.02
CA GLU A 193 7.03 1.57 5.14
C GLU A 193 8.37 1.95 5.76
N CYS A 194 8.49 3.19 6.25
CA CYS A 194 9.70 3.67 6.90
C CYS A 194 10.02 2.85 8.16
N LYS A 195 9.03 2.54 9.01
CA LYS A 195 9.20 1.71 10.21
C LYS A 195 9.60 0.26 9.87
N HIS A 196 9.06 -0.29 8.78
CA HIS A 196 9.37 -1.65 8.34
C HIS A 196 10.76 -1.77 7.68
N LYS A 197 11.12 -0.82 6.82
CA LYS A 197 12.36 -0.86 6.04
C LYS A 197 13.56 -0.24 6.78
N TYR A 198 13.31 0.77 7.59
CA TYR A 198 14.34 1.57 8.28
C TYR A 198 13.96 1.81 9.75
N SER A 199 13.50 3.01 10.10
CA SER A 199 13.14 3.39 11.47
C SER A 199 12.18 4.57 11.48
N GLU A 200 11.53 4.82 12.62
CA GLU A 200 10.69 6.00 12.83
C GLU A 200 11.46 7.31 12.66
N GLU A 201 12.74 7.35 13.05
CA GLU A 201 13.55 8.55 12.82
C GLU A 201 13.78 8.87 11.34
N VAL A 202 13.87 7.86 10.46
CA VAL A 202 13.95 8.11 9.00
C VAL A 202 12.65 8.73 8.50
N TYR A 203 11.51 8.27 9.02
CA TYR A 203 10.21 8.89 8.74
C TYR A 203 10.16 10.35 9.20
N GLU A 204 10.57 10.63 10.45
CA GLU A 204 10.60 11.99 10.99
C GLU A 204 11.50 12.92 10.17
N ALA A 205 12.68 12.44 9.76
CA ALA A 205 13.57 13.19 8.87
C ALA A 205 12.91 13.48 7.50
N CYS A 206 12.17 12.53 6.93
CA CYS A 206 11.40 12.75 5.71
C CYS A 206 10.33 13.85 5.91
N MET A 207 9.64 13.87 7.04
CA MET A 207 8.61 14.88 7.32
C MET A 207 9.19 16.29 7.40
N ASP A 208 10.35 16.44 8.05
CA ASP A 208 11.06 17.70 8.12
C ASP A 208 11.58 18.12 6.73
N ALA A 209 12.07 17.17 5.93
CA ALA A 209 12.46 17.40 4.55
C ALA A 209 11.28 17.81 3.65
N PHE A 210 10.12 17.21 3.83
CA PHE A 210 8.90 17.53 3.09
C PHE A 210 8.39 18.94 3.37
N CYS A 211 8.58 19.44 4.60
CA CYS A 211 8.30 20.84 4.93
C CYS A 211 9.24 21.83 4.20
N CYS A 212 10.36 21.37 3.66
CA CYS A 212 11.28 22.22 2.90
C CYS A 212 10.94 22.33 1.41
N LEU A 213 10.12 21.41 0.87
CA LEU A 213 9.74 21.37 -0.55
C LEU A 213 9.05 22.67 -0.99
N PRO A 214 9.51 23.31 -2.09
CA PRO A 214 8.80 24.41 -2.74
C PRO A 214 7.35 24.07 -3.10
N LEU A 215 6.48 25.08 -3.16
CA LEU A 215 5.04 24.88 -3.40
C LEU A 215 4.64 25.05 -4.86
N ALA A 216 5.43 25.80 -5.63
CA ALA A 216 5.10 26.15 -7.00
C ALA A 216 6.36 26.44 -7.82
N ALA A 217 6.21 26.46 -9.14
CA ALA A 217 7.23 26.96 -10.05
C ALA A 217 6.62 27.80 -11.19
N VAL A 218 7.36 28.80 -11.66
CA VAL A 218 7.12 29.45 -12.95
C VAL A 218 8.12 28.91 -13.95
N MET A 219 7.63 28.11 -14.89
CA MET A 219 8.43 27.51 -15.95
C MET A 219 8.39 28.38 -17.21
N ASN A 220 9.58 28.70 -17.74
CA ASN A 220 9.81 29.51 -18.93
C ASN A 220 9.07 30.86 -18.92
N LYS A 221 8.80 31.44 -17.74
CA LYS A 221 7.98 32.66 -17.54
C LYS A 221 6.56 32.57 -18.15
N GLN A 222 6.09 31.36 -18.44
CA GLN A 222 4.86 31.11 -19.19
C GLN A 222 3.90 30.20 -18.44
N PHE A 223 4.39 29.29 -17.62
CA PHE A 223 3.57 28.26 -17.00
C PHE A 223 3.66 28.35 -15.49
N LEU A 224 2.52 28.44 -14.81
CA LEU A 224 2.47 28.14 -13.38
C LEU A 224 2.39 26.62 -13.23
N CYS A 225 3.36 26.04 -12.54
CA CYS A 225 3.41 24.63 -12.20
C CYS A 225 3.15 24.45 -10.70
N ILE A 226 2.12 23.69 -10.35
CA ILE A 226 1.68 23.41 -8.97
C ILE A 226 1.13 22.00 -8.88
N HIS A 227 1.03 21.41 -7.69
CA HIS A 227 0.48 20.06 -7.54
C HIS A 227 -1.03 19.98 -7.82
N GLY A 228 -1.80 20.68 -7.00
CA GLY A 228 -3.26 20.72 -7.03
C GLY A 228 -3.78 21.78 -8.00
N GLY A 229 -4.09 22.98 -7.52
CA GLY A 229 -4.83 23.95 -8.31
C GLY A 229 -4.90 25.36 -7.72
N LEU A 230 -5.83 26.17 -8.25
CA LEU A 230 -6.00 27.56 -7.83
C LEU A 230 -6.74 27.69 -6.50
N SER A 231 -6.59 28.84 -5.87
CA SER A 231 -7.24 29.21 -4.61
C SER A 231 -8.04 30.51 -4.77
N PRO A 232 -9.15 30.69 -4.04
CA PRO A 232 -9.78 32.00 -3.85
C PRO A 232 -8.81 33.07 -3.32
N GLU A 233 -7.78 32.66 -2.57
CA GLU A 233 -6.75 33.53 -1.99
C GLU A 233 -5.54 33.73 -2.93
N LEU A 234 -5.50 33.04 -4.08
CA LEU A 234 -4.42 33.14 -5.07
C LEU A 234 -4.79 34.13 -6.17
N HIS A 235 -4.31 35.36 -6.07
CA HIS A 235 -4.58 36.42 -7.03
C HIS A 235 -3.39 36.72 -7.93
N THR A 236 -2.18 36.67 -7.37
CA THR A 236 -0.92 36.94 -8.05
C THR A 236 0.17 35.96 -7.65
N LEU A 237 1.25 35.89 -8.43
CA LEU A 237 2.42 35.10 -8.08
C LEU A 237 3.11 35.53 -6.76
N GLU A 238 2.91 36.79 -6.32
CA GLU A 238 3.45 37.27 -5.04
C GLU A 238 2.76 36.61 -3.83
N ASP A 239 1.50 36.21 -3.96
CA ASP A 239 0.77 35.53 -2.88
C ASP A 239 1.46 34.20 -2.52
N LEU A 240 2.00 33.49 -3.52
CA LEU A 240 2.77 32.25 -3.34
C LEU A 240 4.08 32.48 -2.58
N LYS A 241 4.76 33.61 -2.86
CA LYS A 241 6.03 33.97 -2.22
C LYS A 241 5.87 34.31 -0.74
N SER A 242 4.67 34.73 -0.33
CA SER A 242 4.38 35.16 1.05
C SER A 242 4.07 34.03 2.03
N ILE A 243 3.84 32.81 1.54
CA ILE A 243 3.46 31.65 2.36
C ILE A 243 4.63 31.23 3.26
N ASP A 244 4.38 31.04 4.56
CA ASP A 244 5.30 30.24 5.37
C ASP A 244 5.08 28.74 5.08
N ARG A 245 5.95 28.14 4.26
CA ARG A 245 5.82 26.75 3.81
C ARG A 245 6.42 25.73 4.78
N PHE A 246 7.26 26.16 5.73
CA PHE A 246 8.07 25.28 6.60
C PHE A 246 7.26 24.71 7.77
N ARG A 247 6.16 24.05 7.44
CA ARG A 247 5.16 23.52 8.37
C ARG A 247 4.33 22.43 7.70
N GLU A 248 3.53 21.72 8.50
CA GLU A 248 2.47 20.87 7.97
C GLU A 248 1.45 21.70 7.17
N PRO A 249 0.95 21.20 6.03
CA PRO A 249 -0.11 21.86 5.30
C PRO A 249 -1.34 22.03 6.22
N PRO A 250 -1.94 23.23 6.25
CA PRO A 250 -3.16 23.46 7.02
C PRO A 250 -4.35 22.76 6.34
N THR A 251 -5.46 22.58 7.05
CA THR A 251 -6.69 22.01 6.47
C THR A 251 -7.47 22.99 5.59
N HIS A 252 -7.11 24.28 5.62
CA HIS A 252 -7.72 25.36 4.84
C HIS A 252 -6.69 26.45 4.49
N GLY A 253 -7.06 27.32 3.54
CA GLY A 253 -6.27 28.48 3.12
C GLY A 253 -5.33 28.18 1.96
N LEU A 254 -4.66 29.20 1.46
CA LEU A 254 -3.87 29.15 0.22
C LEU A 254 -2.93 27.93 0.09
N MET A 255 -2.16 27.60 1.14
CA MET A 255 -1.25 26.44 1.11
C MET A 255 -1.98 25.10 0.98
N CYS A 256 -3.16 24.97 1.58
CA CYS A 256 -4.01 23.78 1.39
C CYS A 256 -4.45 23.70 -0.07
N ASP A 257 -4.95 24.81 -0.62
CA ASP A 257 -5.55 24.85 -1.94
C ASP A 257 -4.56 24.56 -3.08
N ILE A 258 -3.32 25.07 -2.98
CA ILE A 258 -2.27 24.79 -3.98
C ILE A 258 -1.99 23.28 -4.08
N LEU A 259 -2.19 22.54 -2.99
CA LEU A 259 -1.93 21.10 -2.92
C LEU A 259 -3.19 20.26 -3.21
N TRP A 260 -4.39 20.79 -3.01
CA TRP A 260 -5.64 19.99 -2.99
C TRP A 260 -6.73 20.43 -3.98
N ALA A 261 -6.62 21.60 -4.60
CA ALA A 261 -7.66 22.09 -5.49
C ALA A 261 -7.66 21.31 -6.83
N ASP A 262 -8.86 21.09 -7.37
CA ASP A 262 -9.08 20.38 -8.64
C ASP A 262 -9.84 21.28 -9.63
N PRO A 263 -9.66 21.11 -10.94
CA PRO A 263 -10.59 21.67 -11.91
C PRO A 263 -11.98 21.04 -11.75
N LEU A 264 -13.05 21.78 -12.05
CA LEU A 264 -14.41 21.21 -12.10
C LEU A 264 -14.47 20.00 -13.06
N GLU A 265 -15.33 19.03 -12.76
CA GLU A 265 -15.51 17.84 -13.63
C GLU A 265 -15.89 18.26 -15.07
N GLU A 266 -16.79 19.23 -15.17
CA GLU A 266 -17.25 19.88 -16.40
C GLU A 266 -16.43 21.12 -16.79
N PHE A 267 -15.16 21.20 -16.39
CA PHE A 267 -14.29 22.37 -16.63
C PHE A 267 -14.28 22.80 -18.11
N GLY A 268 -14.60 24.07 -18.34
CA GLY A 268 -14.79 24.68 -19.66
C GLY A 268 -16.18 24.50 -20.26
N GLN A 269 -17.08 23.75 -19.64
CA GLN A 269 -18.48 23.55 -20.04
C GLN A 269 -19.44 23.81 -18.87
N GLU A 270 -18.98 24.54 -17.86
CA GLU A 270 -19.70 24.79 -16.62
C GLU A 270 -20.99 25.58 -16.88
N LYS A 271 -22.05 25.25 -16.14
CA LYS A 271 -23.31 26.01 -16.16
C LYS A 271 -23.30 27.19 -15.18
N THR A 272 -22.49 27.08 -14.13
CA THR A 272 -22.32 28.11 -13.11
C THR A 272 -21.26 29.13 -13.52
N SER A 273 -21.42 30.38 -13.07
CA SER A 273 -20.43 31.45 -13.22
C SER A 273 -19.50 31.57 -12.02
N GLU A 274 -19.64 30.71 -11.01
CA GLU A 274 -18.78 30.72 -9.82
C GLU A 274 -17.33 30.33 -10.17
N TYR A 275 -16.38 31.04 -9.56
CA TYR A 275 -14.95 30.78 -9.77
C TYR A 275 -14.50 29.56 -8.98
N TYR A 276 -15.02 29.41 -7.77
CA TYR A 276 -14.62 28.39 -6.81
C TYR A 276 -15.84 27.80 -6.13
N ILE A 277 -15.89 26.47 -6.04
CA ILE A 277 -16.95 25.69 -5.39
C ILE A 277 -16.27 24.73 -4.43
N HIS A 278 -16.84 24.43 -3.27
CA HIS A 278 -16.23 23.48 -2.35
C HIS A 278 -15.97 22.11 -3.01
N ASN A 279 -14.75 21.58 -2.84
CA ASN A 279 -14.37 20.29 -3.42
C ASN A 279 -14.86 19.14 -2.54
N HIS A 280 -16.05 18.63 -2.87
CA HIS A 280 -16.67 17.53 -2.14
C HIS A 280 -16.00 16.18 -2.38
N VAL A 281 -15.21 16.01 -3.45
CA VAL A 281 -14.43 14.79 -3.70
C VAL A 281 -13.27 14.72 -2.70
N ARG A 282 -12.52 15.82 -2.57
CA ARG A 282 -11.41 15.92 -1.62
C ARG A 282 -11.86 16.17 -0.18
N GLY A 283 -13.07 16.70 0.02
CA GLY A 283 -13.62 17.04 1.34
C GLY A 283 -12.92 18.23 2.02
N CYS A 284 -12.04 18.92 1.30
CA CYS A 284 -11.34 20.15 1.66
C CYS A 284 -11.06 20.94 0.38
N SER A 285 -10.57 22.17 0.49
CA SER A 285 -10.28 23.03 -0.67
C SER A 285 -11.48 23.24 -1.63
N TYR A 286 -11.19 23.54 -2.90
CA TYR A 286 -12.13 24.00 -3.91
C TYR A 286 -11.93 23.31 -5.27
N PHE A 287 -13.03 23.14 -5.98
CA PHE A 287 -13.02 23.06 -7.42
C PHE A 287 -12.88 24.46 -8.00
N PHE A 288 -11.96 24.65 -8.94
CA PHE A 288 -11.83 25.91 -9.69
C PHE A 288 -12.36 25.77 -11.12
N SER A 289 -12.99 26.82 -11.62
CA SER A 289 -13.63 26.83 -12.95
C SER A 289 -12.73 27.40 -14.05
N TYR A 290 -13.09 27.16 -15.30
CA TYR A 290 -12.40 27.72 -16.48
C TYR A 290 -12.34 29.26 -16.46
N PRO A 291 -13.41 29.99 -16.09
CA PRO A 291 -13.33 31.43 -15.85
C PRO A 291 -12.28 31.82 -14.80
N ALA A 292 -12.16 31.09 -13.68
CA ALA A 292 -11.17 31.36 -12.64
C ALA A 292 -9.74 31.19 -13.19
N ALA A 293 -9.49 30.10 -13.92
CA ALA A 293 -8.21 29.85 -14.57
C ALA A 293 -7.86 30.96 -15.58
N CYS A 294 -8.79 31.35 -16.45
CA CYS A 294 -8.56 32.41 -17.43
C CYS A 294 -8.25 33.75 -16.77
N ALA A 295 -9.00 34.12 -15.74
CA ALA A 295 -8.80 35.37 -15.01
C ALA A 295 -7.42 35.42 -14.34
N PHE A 296 -7.00 34.31 -13.73
CA PHE A 296 -5.67 34.20 -13.12
C PHE A 296 -4.55 34.31 -14.16
N LEU A 297 -4.66 33.58 -15.28
CA LEU A 297 -3.69 33.57 -16.36
C LEU A 297 -3.50 34.96 -16.98
N GLU A 298 -4.61 35.65 -17.27
CA GLU A 298 -4.59 37.01 -17.84
C GLU A 298 -3.95 38.00 -16.87
N LYS A 299 -4.35 37.96 -15.58
CA LYS A 299 -3.83 38.86 -14.55
C LYS A 299 -2.32 38.69 -14.32
N ASN A 300 -1.81 37.48 -14.45
CA ASN A 300 -0.40 37.15 -14.19
C ASN A 300 0.45 37.03 -15.46
N ASN A 301 -0.13 37.33 -16.64
CA ASN A 301 0.53 37.22 -17.93
C ASN A 301 1.16 35.82 -18.16
N LEU A 302 0.39 34.77 -17.84
CA LEU A 302 0.78 33.37 -18.01
C LEU A 302 -0.01 32.72 -19.15
N LEU A 303 0.56 31.67 -19.72
CA LEU A 303 0.00 30.91 -20.84
C LEU A 303 -0.93 29.77 -20.40
N SER A 304 -0.52 29.01 -19.38
CA SER A 304 -1.28 27.86 -18.86
C SER A 304 -0.85 27.52 -17.43
N ILE A 305 -1.71 26.78 -16.73
CA ILE A 305 -1.38 26.09 -15.48
C ILE A 305 -1.02 24.64 -15.82
N ILE A 306 0.06 24.12 -15.24
CA ILE A 306 0.47 22.72 -15.32
C ILE A 306 0.34 22.14 -13.91
N ARG A 307 -0.39 21.03 -13.78
CA ARG A 307 -0.65 20.41 -12.49
C ARG A 307 -0.69 18.88 -12.54
N ALA A 308 -0.80 18.22 -11.40
CA ALA A 308 -0.76 16.76 -11.28
C ALA A 308 -2.00 16.19 -10.56
N HIS A 309 -1.89 15.50 -9.42
CA HIS A 309 -2.91 15.21 -8.40
C HIS A 309 -4.18 14.40 -8.79
N GLU A 310 -4.58 14.32 -10.05
CA GLU A 310 -5.71 13.50 -10.52
C GLU A 310 -5.23 12.47 -11.53
N ALA A 311 -5.42 11.19 -11.23
CA ALA A 311 -5.14 10.09 -12.16
C ALA A 311 -5.84 10.29 -13.51
N GLN A 312 -5.13 10.00 -14.59
CA GLN A 312 -5.63 10.11 -15.97
C GLN A 312 -5.38 8.80 -16.72
N ASP A 313 -6.37 8.27 -17.43
CA ASP A 313 -6.23 7.04 -18.22
C ASP A 313 -5.09 7.14 -19.26
N ALA A 314 -4.95 8.29 -19.90
CA ALA A 314 -3.86 8.57 -20.84
C ALA A 314 -2.56 9.06 -20.17
N GLY A 315 -2.52 9.20 -18.85
CA GLY A 315 -1.41 9.83 -18.10
C GLY A 315 -1.36 11.35 -18.24
N TYR A 316 -2.28 11.97 -18.96
CA TYR A 316 -2.40 13.42 -19.04
C TYR A 316 -3.82 13.84 -19.46
N ARG A 317 -4.15 15.12 -19.22
CA ARG A 317 -5.37 15.75 -19.74
C ARG A 317 -5.11 17.20 -20.12
N MET A 318 -5.51 17.56 -21.33
CA MET A 318 -5.48 18.94 -21.82
C MET A 318 -6.88 19.53 -21.70
N TYR A 319 -7.03 20.61 -20.93
CA TYR A 319 -8.33 21.24 -20.71
C TYR A 319 -8.64 22.29 -21.80
N ARG A 320 -9.81 22.92 -21.68
CA ARG A 320 -10.30 23.93 -22.62
C ARG A 320 -9.23 24.99 -22.91
N LYS A 321 -9.07 25.33 -24.18
CA LYS A 321 -8.14 26.37 -24.62
C LYS A 321 -8.62 27.75 -24.22
N THR A 322 -7.70 28.62 -23.80
CA THR A 322 -7.99 30.04 -23.60
C THR A 322 -8.42 30.67 -24.92
N ARG A 323 -9.27 31.70 -24.86
CA ARG A 323 -9.70 32.43 -26.05
C ARG A 323 -8.61 33.34 -26.62
N THR A 324 -7.73 33.83 -25.76
CA THR A 324 -6.70 34.82 -26.09
C THR A 324 -5.49 34.19 -26.77
N THR A 325 -5.01 33.04 -26.30
CA THR A 325 -3.80 32.40 -26.81
C THR A 325 -4.08 31.16 -27.66
N GLY A 326 -5.28 30.58 -27.57
CA GLY A 326 -5.60 29.30 -28.22
C GLY A 326 -4.84 28.11 -27.65
N PHE A 327 -4.18 28.29 -26.50
CA PHE A 327 -3.43 27.27 -25.78
C PHE A 327 -4.30 26.68 -24.64
N PRO A 328 -4.17 25.39 -24.27
CA PRO A 328 -4.86 24.82 -23.10
C PRO A 328 -4.69 25.72 -21.88
N SER A 329 -5.77 26.01 -21.15
CA SER A 329 -5.67 26.86 -19.95
C SER A 329 -5.07 26.11 -18.76
N VAL A 330 -5.34 24.81 -18.68
CA VAL A 330 -4.89 23.89 -17.63
C VAL A 330 -4.45 22.59 -18.29
N MET A 331 -3.44 21.96 -17.73
CA MET A 331 -2.92 20.66 -18.15
C MET A 331 -2.67 19.82 -16.91
N THR A 332 -3.26 18.62 -16.86
CA THR A 332 -2.94 17.62 -15.83
C THR A 332 -1.92 16.64 -16.40
N ILE A 333 -0.85 16.38 -15.66
CA ILE A 333 0.15 15.35 -15.97
C ILE A 333 0.19 14.33 -14.82
N PHE A 334 0.17 13.04 -15.14
CA PHE A 334 0.15 11.96 -14.15
C PHE A 334 1.17 10.91 -14.55
N SER A 335 2.10 10.60 -13.63
CA SER A 335 3.32 9.86 -13.97
C SER A 335 3.42 8.46 -13.32
N ALA A 336 2.32 7.97 -12.73
CA ALA A 336 2.19 6.62 -12.17
C ALA A 336 1.34 5.71 -13.10
N PRO A 337 1.97 4.85 -13.93
CA PRO A 337 1.23 3.96 -14.85
C PRO A 337 0.65 2.76 -14.09
N ASN A 338 -0.46 2.20 -14.57
CA ASN A 338 -1.19 1.13 -13.90
C ASN A 338 -1.33 1.39 -12.38
N TYR A 339 -1.79 2.59 -12.04
CA TYR A 339 -1.87 3.06 -10.67
C TYR A 339 -2.60 2.04 -9.78
N LEU A 340 -2.07 1.78 -8.59
CA LEU A 340 -2.52 0.77 -7.64
C LEU A 340 -2.59 -0.66 -8.19
N ASP A 341 -1.86 -0.98 -9.26
CA ASP A 341 -1.90 -2.27 -9.98
C ASP A 341 -3.25 -2.63 -10.62
N VAL A 342 -4.17 -1.67 -10.68
CA VAL A 342 -5.59 -1.93 -10.99
C VAL A 342 -6.16 -0.95 -12.01
N TYR A 343 -5.73 0.32 -12.00
CA TYR A 343 -6.29 1.34 -12.89
C TYR A 343 -6.00 1.08 -14.37
N ASN A 344 -4.91 0.36 -14.68
CA ASN A 344 -4.46 0.04 -16.04
C ASN A 344 -4.27 1.28 -16.95
N ASN A 345 -4.08 2.45 -16.34
CA ASN A 345 -3.80 3.70 -17.05
C ASN A 345 -2.38 3.74 -17.60
N LYS A 346 -2.15 4.59 -18.60
CA LYS A 346 -0.81 5.06 -18.98
C LYS A 346 -0.33 6.13 -18.01
N ALA A 347 0.97 6.31 -17.94
CA ALA A 347 1.60 7.50 -17.40
C ALA A 347 2.10 8.39 -18.53
N ALA A 348 2.38 9.65 -18.22
CA ALA A 348 3.06 10.55 -19.13
C ALA A 348 4.01 11.52 -18.41
N VAL A 349 4.96 12.04 -19.19
CA VAL A 349 5.75 13.24 -18.85
C VAL A 349 5.59 14.29 -19.95
N LEU A 350 5.69 15.56 -19.57
CA LEU A 350 5.64 16.69 -20.49
C LEU A 350 7.06 17.18 -20.76
N LYS A 351 7.54 17.03 -21.98
CA LYS A 351 8.82 17.58 -22.45
C LYS A 351 8.58 18.88 -23.18
N TYR A 352 9.06 19.99 -22.63
CA TYR A 352 8.98 21.30 -23.25
C TYR A 352 10.35 21.72 -23.75
N GLU A 353 10.52 21.82 -25.06
CA GLU A 353 11.78 22.15 -25.73
C GLU A 353 11.48 22.80 -27.09
N ASN A 354 12.29 23.78 -27.52
CA ASN A 354 12.14 24.47 -28.80
C ASN A 354 10.72 25.05 -29.04
N ASN A 355 10.09 25.58 -27.98
CA ASN A 355 8.70 26.05 -27.97
C ASN A 355 7.65 24.98 -28.34
N VAL A 356 8.02 23.70 -28.31
CA VAL A 356 7.13 22.56 -28.55
C VAL A 356 6.91 21.82 -27.25
N MET A 357 5.63 21.55 -26.96
CA MET A 357 5.22 20.72 -25.85
C MET A 357 4.94 19.31 -26.36
N ASN A 358 5.78 18.36 -25.96
CA ASN A 358 5.68 16.97 -26.35
C ASN A 358 5.31 16.11 -25.13
N ILE A 359 4.21 15.38 -25.24
CA ILE A 359 3.76 14.47 -24.19
C ILE A 359 4.30 13.08 -24.51
N ARG A 360 5.13 12.54 -23.62
CA ARG A 360 5.67 11.20 -23.76
C ARG A 360 4.96 10.26 -22.79
N GLN A 361 4.12 9.40 -23.35
CA GLN A 361 3.42 8.37 -22.58
C GLN A 361 4.29 7.12 -22.39
N PHE A 362 4.08 6.41 -21.29
CA PHE A 362 4.71 5.12 -21.00
C PHE A 362 3.76 4.21 -20.20
N ASN A 363 4.02 2.90 -20.26
CA ASN A 363 3.26 1.88 -19.55
C ASN A 363 4.02 1.44 -18.29
N CYS A 364 3.36 0.66 -17.44
CA CYS A 364 3.94 0.15 -16.21
C CYS A 364 5.06 -0.87 -16.45
N THR A 365 5.91 -0.99 -15.45
CA THR A 365 7.05 -1.90 -15.36
C THR A 365 6.78 -2.92 -14.25
N PRO A 366 7.13 -4.20 -14.43
CA PRO A 366 7.03 -5.16 -13.34
C PRO A 366 7.81 -4.71 -12.11
N HIS A 367 7.23 -4.92 -10.93
CA HIS A 367 7.87 -4.68 -9.65
C HIS A 367 7.70 -5.88 -8.72
N PRO A 368 8.55 -6.02 -7.68
CA PRO A 368 8.40 -7.03 -6.65
C PRO A 368 7.06 -6.92 -5.93
N TYR A 369 6.54 -8.07 -5.53
CA TYR A 369 5.29 -8.16 -4.79
C TYR A 369 5.53 -7.98 -3.29
N TRP A 370 4.68 -7.18 -2.66
CA TRP A 370 4.61 -7.05 -1.21
C TRP A 370 3.19 -7.39 -0.75
N LEU A 371 3.09 -8.14 0.35
CA LEU A 371 1.81 -8.31 1.03
C LEU A 371 1.34 -6.95 1.55
N PRO A 372 0.02 -6.73 1.65
CA PRO A 372 -0.52 -5.49 2.15
C PRO A 372 0.08 -5.08 3.49
N ASN A 373 0.39 -3.78 3.64
CA ASN A 373 0.97 -3.21 4.85
C ASN A 373 2.31 -3.86 5.28
N PHE A 374 3.10 -4.37 4.32
CA PHE A 374 4.41 -5.01 4.57
C PHE A 374 4.34 -6.19 5.55
N MET A 375 3.21 -6.90 5.57
CA MET A 375 3.00 -8.06 6.43
C MET A 375 3.95 -9.20 6.05
N ASP A 376 4.55 -9.86 7.04
CA ASP A 376 5.34 -11.06 6.77
C ASP A 376 4.43 -12.29 6.55
N VAL A 377 4.97 -13.29 5.86
CA VAL A 377 4.22 -14.49 5.48
C VAL A 377 3.74 -15.32 6.66
N PHE A 378 4.37 -15.23 7.84
CA PHE A 378 3.88 -15.93 9.03
C PHE A 378 2.67 -15.21 9.60
N THR A 379 2.75 -13.89 9.80
CA THR A 379 1.60 -13.09 10.26
C THR A 379 0.40 -13.28 9.34
N TRP A 380 0.63 -13.36 8.02
CA TRP A 380 -0.43 -13.59 7.03
C TRP A 380 -1.01 -15.01 7.09
N SER A 381 -0.17 -16.05 7.15
CA SER A 381 -0.63 -17.44 6.99
C SER A 381 -1.02 -18.14 8.29
N LEU A 382 -0.45 -17.75 9.43
CA LEU A 382 -0.63 -18.47 10.70
C LEU A 382 -2.10 -18.55 11.15
N PRO A 383 -2.93 -17.50 10.96
CA PRO A 383 -4.36 -17.63 11.23
C PRO A 383 -5.05 -18.69 10.37
N PHE A 384 -4.67 -18.81 9.09
CA PHE A 384 -5.21 -19.85 8.19
C PHE A 384 -4.80 -21.24 8.62
N VAL A 385 -3.53 -21.41 8.98
CA VAL A 385 -3.02 -22.70 9.48
C VAL A 385 -3.78 -23.10 10.74
N GLY A 386 -3.98 -22.17 11.68
CA GLY A 386 -4.73 -22.43 12.91
C GLY A 386 -6.18 -22.86 12.63
N GLU A 387 -6.87 -22.14 11.73
CA GLU A 387 -8.23 -22.46 11.30
C GLU A 387 -8.31 -23.86 10.69
N LYS A 388 -7.47 -24.18 9.70
CA LYS A 388 -7.55 -25.46 8.98
C LYS A 388 -7.16 -26.65 9.84
N ILE A 389 -6.19 -26.50 10.73
CA ILE A 389 -5.87 -27.54 11.72
C ILE A 389 -7.05 -27.77 12.66
N THR A 390 -7.71 -26.70 13.12
CA THR A 390 -8.89 -26.81 13.97
C THR A 390 -10.06 -27.50 13.25
N ASP A 391 -10.36 -27.09 12.01
CA ASP A 391 -11.38 -27.73 11.16
C ASP A 391 -11.10 -29.23 11.00
N MET A 392 -9.85 -29.60 10.71
CA MET A 392 -9.43 -30.99 10.58
C MET A 392 -9.63 -31.77 11.88
N LEU A 393 -9.23 -31.22 13.03
CA LEU A 393 -9.40 -31.87 14.33
C LEU A 393 -10.88 -32.04 14.68
N ILE A 394 -11.72 -31.05 14.41
CA ILE A 394 -13.17 -31.13 14.61
C ILE A 394 -13.78 -32.21 13.71
N ALA A 395 -13.37 -32.26 12.43
CA ALA A 395 -13.84 -33.29 11.51
C ALA A 395 -13.46 -34.70 11.98
N ILE A 396 -12.22 -34.90 12.45
CA ILE A 396 -11.77 -36.17 13.03
C ILE A 396 -12.63 -36.53 14.25
N LEU A 397 -12.83 -35.60 15.19
CA LEU A 397 -13.64 -35.87 16.39
C LEU A 397 -15.10 -36.20 16.08
N ASN A 398 -15.66 -35.61 15.02
CA ASN A 398 -17.02 -35.90 14.58
C ASN A 398 -17.18 -37.29 13.95
N THR A 399 -16.09 -37.98 13.60
CA THR A 399 -16.13 -39.37 13.12
C THR A 399 -16.17 -40.41 14.23
N CYS A 400 -15.77 -40.04 15.46
CA CYS A 400 -15.82 -40.96 16.61
C CYS A 400 -17.25 -41.06 17.15
N SER A 401 -17.72 -42.29 17.39
CA SER A 401 -18.99 -42.51 18.09
C SER A 401 -18.87 -42.18 19.58
N LYS A 402 -20.00 -41.94 20.26
CA LYS A 402 -20.02 -41.73 21.72
C LYS A 402 -19.34 -42.89 22.47
N GLU A 403 -19.57 -44.11 22.01
CA GLU A 403 -19.04 -45.35 22.59
C GLU A 403 -17.52 -45.48 22.41
N GLU A 404 -16.96 -45.09 21.25
CA GLU A 404 -15.50 -45.08 20.99
C GLU A 404 -14.76 -43.96 21.74
N LEU A 405 -15.47 -42.87 22.08
CA LEU A 405 -14.98 -41.78 22.92
C LEU A 405 -15.13 -42.07 24.41
N GLU A 406 -15.78 -43.16 24.80
CA GLU A 406 -15.97 -43.60 26.18
C GLU A 406 -15.05 -44.80 26.49
N ASP A 407 -14.93 -45.76 25.58
CA ASP A 407 -14.11 -46.96 25.77
C ASP A 407 -12.60 -46.68 25.68
N GLU A 408 -11.85 -47.14 26.69
CA GLU A 408 -10.44 -47.50 26.54
C GLU A 408 -10.24 -49.00 26.76
N THR A 409 -9.22 -49.50 26.07
CA THR A 409 -8.50 -50.77 26.21
C THR A 409 -8.63 -51.51 27.55
N PRO A 410 -8.66 -52.86 27.52
CA PRO A 410 -9.25 -53.70 28.55
C PRO A 410 -8.49 -53.67 29.89
N LEU A 411 -9.24 -53.41 30.96
CA LEU A 411 -8.83 -53.51 32.36
C LEU A 411 -8.30 -54.92 32.70
N SER A 412 -7.06 -55.02 33.20
CA SER A 412 -6.65 -56.16 34.02
C SER A 412 -6.83 -55.83 35.51
N SER A 413 -7.59 -56.71 36.17
CA SER A 413 -8.09 -56.68 37.54
C SER A 413 -7.06 -56.56 38.69
N GLY A 414 -7.44 -55.83 39.74
CA GLY A 414 -6.91 -56.01 41.11
C GLY A 414 -7.50 -55.00 42.11
N PRO A 415 -7.93 -55.41 43.34
CA PRO A 415 -8.61 -54.52 44.28
C PRO A 415 -7.65 -53.87 45.28
N ALA A 416 -7.85 -52.57 45.55
CA ALA A 416 -7.95 -51.93 46.88
C ALA A 416 -7.33 -50.52 46.99
N SER A 417 -8.15 -49.61 47.55
CA SER A 417 -7.86 -48.41 48.35
C SER A 417 -7.28 -47.13 47.68
N PRO A 418 -7.73 -45.93 48.12
CA PRO A 418 -7.43 -44.65 47.46
C PRO A 418 -6.10 -44.03 47.95
N PRO A 419 -5.32 -43.36 47.07
CA PRO A 419 -4.98 -41.94 47.34
C PRO A 419 -4.57 -41.05 46.13
N ALA A 420 -4.72 -39.73 46.33
CA ALA A 420 -4.09 -38.57 45.64
C ALA A 420 -4.36 -38.32 44.13
N PRO A 421 -4.46 -37.05 43.68
CA PRO A 421 -4.71 -36.72 42.27
C PRO A 421 -3.45 -37.02 41.44
N ASP A 422 -3.45 -38.17 40.77
CA ASP A 422 -2.34 -38.64 39.97
C ASP A 422 -2.35 -38.00 38.58
N THR A 423 -1.32 -37.21 38.24
CA THR A 423 -1.18 -36.53 36.92
C THR A 423 -1.02 -37.49 35.73
N ASN A 424 -0.90 -38.79 36.00
CA ASN A 424 -0.87 -39.86 35.00
C ASN A 424 -2.22 -40.55 34.77
N ASP A 425 -3.27 -40.13 35.46
CA ASP A 425 -4.63 -40.63 35.27
C ASP A 425 -5.08 -40.42 33.81
N PRO A 426 -5.41 -41.49 33.06
CA PRO A 426 -5.92 -41.39 31.70
C PRO A 426 -7.18 -40.52 31.62
N GLU A 427 -8.02 -40.46 32.65
CA GLU A 427 -9.16 -39.54 32.70
C GLU A 427 -8.72 -38.08 32.79
N PHE A 428 -7.70 -37.78 33.58
CA PHE A 428 -7.11 -36.44 33.67
C PHE A 428 -6.44 -36.04 32.35
N LYS A 429 -5.72 -36.95 31.68
CA LYS A 429 -5.12 -36.71 30.35
C LYS A 429 -6.19 -36.50 29.27
N ARG A 430 -7.27 -37.29 29.28
CA ARG A 430 -8.43 -37.15 28.36
C ARG A 430 -9.15 -35.82 28.59
N ARG A 431 -9.38 -35.43 29.84
CA ARG A 431 -10.01 -34.15 30.21
C ARG A 431 -9.10 -32.96 29.89
N ALA A 432 -7.79 -33.10 30.05
CA ALA A 432 -6.81 -32.10 29.67
C ALA A 432 -6.70 -31.94 28.15
N ILE A 433 -6.70 -33.03 27.38
CA ILE A 433 -6.73 -33.00 25.90
C ILE A 433 -8.05 -32.39 25.42
N LYS A 434 -9.19 -32.80 25.98
CA LYS A 434 -10.51 -32.23 25.71
C LYS A 434 -10.58 -30.73 25.99
N ASN A 435 -10.11 -30.29 27.16
CA ASN A 435 -10.07 -28.88 27.52
C ASN A 435 -9.07 -28.10 26.65
N LYS A 436 -7.95 -28.70 26.27
CA LYS A 436 -6.99 -28.10 25.33
C LYS A 436 -7.60 -27.95 23.94
N ILE A 437 -8.32 -28.95 23.42
CA ILE A 437 -8.96 -28.88 22.10
C ILE A 437 -10.09 -27.84 22.10
N LEU A 438 -10.94 -27.80 23.14
CA LEU A 438 -11.99 -26.77 23.25
C LEU A 438 -11.40 -25.37 23.45
N ALA A 439 -10.31 -25.23 24.21
CA ALA A 439 -9.59 -23.97 24.35
C ALA A 439 -8.91 -23.56 23.03
N ILE A 440 -8.32 -24.50 22.29
CA ILE A 440 -7.72 -24.29 20.97
C ILE A 440 -8.79 -23.94 19.94
N GLY A 441 -9.96 -24.59 19.96
CA GLY A 441 -11.09 -24.26 19.08
C GLY A 441 -11.65 -22.86 19.35
N ARG A 442 -11.80 -22.49 20.63
CA ARG A 442 -12.19 -21.13 21.03
C ARG A 442 -11.13 -20.10 20.66
N LEU A 443 -9.86 -20.38 20.93
CA LEU A 443 -8.74 -19.52 20.51
C LEU A 443 -8.67 -19.41 18.99
N SER A 444 -8.84 -20.51 18.25
CA SER A 444 -8.85 -20.53 16.79
C SER A 444 -10.01 -19.73 16.23
N ARG A 445 -11.19 -19.74 16.88
CA ARG A 445 -12.33 -18.92 16.47
C ARG A 445 -12.09 -17.44 16.78
N VAL A 446 -11.48 -17.13 17.92
CA VAL A 446 -11.03 -15.77 18.25
C VAL A 446 -9.97 -15.30 17.24
N PHE A 447 -8.99 -16.14 16.89
CA PHE A 447 -7.99 -15.84 15.86
C PHE A 447 -8.59 -15.75 14.46
N GLN A 448 -9.63 -16.53 14.14
CA GLN A 448 -10.38 -16.42 12.90
C GLN A 448 -11.11 -15.08 12.83
N VAL A 449 -11.82 -14.67 13.88
CA VAL A 449 -12.49 -13.36 13.89
C VAL A 449 -11.47 -12.23 13.87
N LEU A 450 -10.36 -12.35 14.62
CA LEU A 450 -9.26 -11.37 14.58
C LEU A 450 -8.60 -11.31 13.20
N ARG A 451 -8.56 -12.42 12.46
CA ARG A 451 -8.04 -12.50 11.11
C ARG A 451 -9.04 -11.96 10.10
N GLU A 452 -10.31 -12.39 10.12
CA GLU A 452 -11.36 -11.84 9.28
C GLU A 452 -11.48 -10.33 9.50
N GLU A 453 -11.27 -9.83 10.73
CA GLU A 453 -11.21 -8.40 11.01
C GLU A 453 -9.87 -7.77 10.59
N SER A 454 -8.73 -8.44 10.73
CA SER A 454 -7.44 -7.94 10.19
C SER A 454 -7.46 -7.86 8.67
N GLU A 455 -8.07 -8.85 8.01
CA GLU A 455 -8.32 -8.92 6.58
C GLU A 455 -9.38 -7.88 6.19
N ARG A 456 -10.48 -7.73 6.93
CA ARG A 456 -11.47 -6.66 6.70
C ARG A 456 -10.91 -5.27 6.96
N VAL A 457 -10.01 -5.06 7.91
CA VAL A 457 -9.31 -3.79 8.17
C VAL A 457 -8.30 -3.52 7.07
N THR A 458 -7.63 -4.57 6.57
CA THR A 458 -6.76 -4.48 5.40
C THR A 458 -7.58 -4.23 4.13
N GLU A 459 -8.77 -4.83 3.97
CA GLU A 459 -9.72 -4.57 2.89
C GLU A 459 -10.40 -3.21 3.06
N LEU A 460 -10.66 -2.72 4.28
CA LEU A 460 -11.18 -1.37 4.55
C LEU A 460 -10.12 -0.31 4.24
N LYS A 461 -8.83 -0.63 4.48
CA LYS A 461 -7.70 0.25 4.14
C LYS A 461 -7.31 0.17 2.66
N THR A 462 -7.46 -0.99 2.02
CA THR A 462 -7.18 -1.17 0.58
C THR A 462 -8.38 -0.81 -0.29
N ALA A 463 -9.59 -0.90 0.25
CA ALA A 463 -10.87 -0.70 -0.42
C ALA A 463 -11.91 -0.03 0.52
N SER A 464 -11.69 1.25 0.81
CA SER A 464 -12.78 2.11 1.27
C SER A 464 -13.71 2.41 0.09
N GLY A 465 -14.56 1.44 -0.24
CA GLY A 465 -15.50 1.50 -1.37
C GLY A 465 -16.61 0.44 -1.41
N GLY A 466 -16.56 -0.63 -0.61
CA GLY A 466 -17.68 -1.57 -0.46
C GLY A 466 -17.23 -3.02 -0.30
N ARG A 467 -18.02 -3.78 0.48
CA ARG A 467 -17.77 -5.20 0.81
C ARG A 467 -17.47 -6.03 -0.43
N LEU A 468 -16.26 -6.59 -0.50
CA LEU A 468 -15.97 -7.71 -1.39
C LEU A 468 -16.74 -8.95 -0.90
N PRO A 469 -17.28 -9.78 -1.82
CA PRO A 469 -17.92 -11.03 -1.44
C PRO A 469 -16.96 -11.94 -0.67
N ALA A 470 -17.43 -12.52 0.44
CA ALA A 470 -16.68 -13.52 1.20
C ALA A 470 -16.25 -14.66 0.27
N GLY A 471 -14.94 -14.89 0.15
CA GLY A 471 -14.34 -15.85 -0.79
C GLY A 471 -13.46 -15.24 -1.88
N THR A 472 -13.52 -13.91 -2.10
CA THR A 472 -12.67 -13.23 -3.10
C THR A 472 -11.20 -13.17 -2.67
N LEU A 473 -10.92 -13.11 -1.35
CA LEU A 473 -9.57 -13.26 -0.79
C LEU A 473 -8.98 -14.65 -1.03
N MET A 474 -9.82 -15.68 -1.12
CA MET A 474 -9.38 -17.05 -1.42
C MET A 474 -8.87 -17.17 -2.87
N LEU A 475 -9.29 -16.25 -3.75
CA LEU A 475 -8.82 -16.11 -5.13
C LEU A 475 -7.61 -15.16 -5.25
N GLY A 476 -7.18 -14.51 -4.17
CA GLY A 476 -6.06 -13.56 -4.19
C GLY A 476 -6.28 -12.37 -5.15
N ALA A 477 -5.18 -11.81 -5.66
CA ALA A 477 -5.20 -10.67 -6.59
C ALA A 477 -6.01 -10.92 -7.88
N GLU A 478 -6.23 -12.18 -8.27
CA GLU A 478 -7.05 -12.57 -9.42
C GLU A 478 -8.54 -12.25 -9.22
N GLY A 479 -9.07 -12.40 -8.00
CA GLY A 479 -10.48 -12.12 -7.70
C GLY A 479 -10.83 -10.63 -7.77
N ILE A 480 -9.89 -9.75 -7.39
CA ILE A 480 -10.04 -8.29 -7.51
C ILE A 480 -9.94 -7.85 -8.97
N LYS A 481 -9.02 -8.43 -9.74
CA LYS A 481 -8.89 -8.20 -11.20
C LYS A 481 -10.14 -8.60 -11.98
N GLN A 482 -10.93 -9.56 -11.49
CA GLN A 482 -12.19 -9.95 -12.12
C GLN A 482 -13.35 -8.97 -11.84
N ALA A 483 -13.26 -8.13 -10.81
CA ALA A 483 -14.31 -7.18 -10.43
C ALA A 483 -14.11 -5.76 -11.02
N ILE A 484 -12.86 -5.40 -11.36
CA ILE A 484 -12.51 -4.08 -11.88
C ILE A 484 -12.11 -4.23 -13.35
N HIS A 485 -12.97 -3.78 -14.25
CA HIS A 485 -12.81 -4.02 -15.69
C HIS A 485 -12.17 -2.85 -16.45
N ASN A 486 -12.17 -1.64 -15.89
CA ASN A 486 -11.68 -0.43 -16.56
C ASN A 486 -11.29 0.67 -15.55
N PHE A 487 -10.65 1.72 -16.07
CA PHE A 487 -10.17 2.88 -15.32
C PHE A 487 -11.25 3.54 -14.43
N GLU A 488 -12.47 3.72 -14.95
CA GLU A 488 -13.54 4.39 -14.20
C GLU A 488 -14.06 3.54 -13.04
N ASP A 489 -14.04 2.21 -13.17
CA ASP A 489 -14.40 1.30 -12.08
C ASP A 489 -13.35 1.36 -10.97
N ALA A 490 -12.06 1.36 -11.32
CA ALA A 490 -10.96 1.54 -10.37
C ALA A 490 -11.08 2.88 -9.63
N ARG A 491 -11.28 3.96 -10.38
CA ARG A 491 -11.45 5.33 -9.83
C ARG A 491 -12.61 5.43 -8.85
N LYS A 492 -13.74 4.77 -9.12
CA LYS A 492 -14.91 4.78 -8.23
C LYS A 492 -14.65 4.04 -6.92
N VAL A 493 -13.95 2.91 -6.97
CA VAL A 493 -13.59 2.14 -5.76
C VAL A 493 -12.61 2.92 -4.90
N ASP A 494 -11.75 3.71 -5.53
CA ASP A 494 -10.66 4.43 -4.86
C ASP A 494 -11.03 5.85 -4.40
N ILE A 495 -12.20 6.36 -4.79
CA ILE A 495 -12.60 7.77 -4.56
C ILE A 495 -12.56 8.19 -3.07
N GLN A 496 -12.73 7.26 -2.12
CA GLN A 496 -12.63 7.60 -0.70
C GLN A 496 -11.19 7.84 -0.25
N ASN A 497 -10.22 7.18 -0.88
CA ASN A 497 -8.79 7.38 -0.61
C ASN A 497 -8.27 8.66 -1.26
N GLU A 498 -9.00 9.21 -2.23
CA GLU A 498 -8.71 10.51 -2.83
C GLU A 498 -9.13 11.70 -1.95
N ARG A 499 -9.88 11.43 -0.86
CA ARG A 499 -10.35 12.42 0.10
C ARG A 499 -9.31 12.71 1.18
N LEU A 500 -9.29 13.93 1.71
CA LEU A 500 -8.56 14.24 2.94
C LEU A 500 -8.99 13.27 4.06
N PRO A 501 -8.06 12.52 4.67
CA PRO A 501 -8.39 11.59 5.73
C PRO A 501 -9.00 12.29 6.96
N PRO A 502 -9.84 11.58 7.74
CA PRO A 502 -10.27 12.06 9.05
C PRO A 502 -9.07 12.26 9.99
N SER A 503 -9.23 13.09 11.02
CA SER A 503 -8.15 13.37 11.97
C SER A 503 -7.71 12.11 12.73
N HIS A 504 -6.46 12.06 13.18
CA HIS A 504 -5.94 10.93 13.96
C HIS A 504 -6.80 10.59 15.19
N VAL A 505 -7.40 11.60 15.83
CA VAL A 505 -8.30 11.39 16.99
C VAL A 505 -9.57 10.66 16.57
N GLU A 506 -10.16 11.03 15.44
CA GLU A 506 -11.35 10.36 14.89
C GLU A 506 -11.03 8.93 14.45
N VAL A 507 -9.87 8.73 13.81
CA VAL A 507 -9.40 7.39 13.42
C VAL A 507 -9.19 6.51 14.64
N GLN A 508 -8.47 6.98 15.67
CA GLN A 508 -8.21 6.20 16.87
C GLN A 508 -9.50 5.83 17.59
N LYS A 509 -10.43 6.79 17.74
CA LYS A 509 -11.74 6.56 18.35
C LYS A 509 -12.51 5.48 17.59
N LYS A 510 -12.52 5.55 16.26
CA LYS A 510 -13.19 4.55 15.41
C LYS A 510 -12.53 3.17 15.53
N ILE A 511 -11.20 3.09 15.53
CA ILE A 511 -10.46 1.84 15.73
C ILE A 511 -10.81 1.22 17.09
N ASP A 512 -10.86 2.02 18.15
CA ASP A 512 -11.17 1.52 19.49
C ASP A 512 -12.63 1.03 19.59
N GLU A 513 -13.57 1.75 18.96
CA GLU A 513 -14.98 1.35 18.85
C GLU A 513 -15.12 0.05 18.03
N ASP A 514 -14.49 -0.05 16.87
CA ASP A 514 -14.53 -1.22 16.00
C ASP A 514 -13.88 -2.44 16.69
N ARG A 515 -12.73 -2.26 17.35
CA ARG A 515 -12.05 -3.32 18.12
C ARG A 515 -12.92 -3.83 19.27
N LYS A 516 -13.59 -2.93 19.98
CA LYS A 516 -14.51 -3.31 21.06
C LYS A 516 -15.68 -4.13 20.51
N GLN A 517 -16.31 -3.67 19.43
CA GLN A 517 -17.41 -4.40 18.78
C GLN A 517 -16.96 -5.75 18.24
N ALA A 518 -15.77 -5.84 17.64
CA ALA A 518 -15.21 -7.08 17.14
C ALA A 518 -14.96 -8.10 18.26
N LEU A 519 -14.44 -7.66 19.41
CA LEU A 519 -14.22 -8.52 20.57
C LEU A 519 -15.54 -9.03 21.16
N GLU A 520 -16.55 -8.17 21.24
CA GLU A 520 -17.91 -8.53 21.70
C GLU A 520 -18.56 -9.55 20.74
N ARG A 521 -18.46 -9.35 19.42
CA ARG A 521 -18.93 -10.32 18.41
C ARG A 521 -18.18 -11.64 18.48
N ALA A 522 -16.85 -11.62 18.55
CA ALA A 522 -16.04 -12.84 18.64
C ALA A 522 -16.42 -13.68 19.87
N THR A 523 -16.68 -13.02 21.01
CA THR A 523 -17.11 -13.68 22.23
C THR A 523 -18.51 -14.29 22.07
N THR A 524 -19.45 -13.52 21.50
CA THR A 524 -20.82 -13.97 21.24
C THR A 524 -20.89 -15.14 20.25
N ASP A 525 -20.10 -15.09 19.18
CA ASP A 525 -20.05 -16.13 18.15
C ASP A 525 -19.39 -17.40 18.69
N ALA A 526 -18.35 -17.29 19.52
CA ALA A 526 -17.73 -18.44 20.17
C ALA A 526 -18.64 -19.10 21.23
N GLU A 527 -19.51 -18.33 21.88
CA GLU A 527 -20.51 -18.85 22.82
C GLU A 527 -21.68 -19.55 22.12
N ASN A 528 -22.07 -19.08 20.93
CA ASN A 528 -23.24 -19.57 20.19
C ASN A 528 -22.91 -20.53 19.03
N ASP A 529 -21.65 -20.97 18.88
CA ASP A 529 -21.24 -21.87 17.81
C ASP A 529 -21.92 -23.25 17.99
N PRO A 530 -22.84 -23.64 17.09
CA PRO A 530 -23.63 -24.87 17.25
C PRO A 530 -22.78 -26.13 17.09
N VAL A 531 -21.62 -26.06 16.43
CA VAL A 531 -20.69 -27.20 16.29
C VAL A 531 -19.90 -27.37 17.59
N ILE A 532 -19.38 -26.27 18.16
CA ILE A 532 -18.71 -26.30 19.47
C ILE A 532 -19.71 -26.68 20.57
N GLU A 533 -20.93 -26.16 20.54
CA GLU A 533 -22.00 -26.55 21.45
C GLU A 533 -22.42 -28.00 21.25
N ALA A 534 -22.57 -28.50 20.02
CA ALA A 534 -22.95 -29.89 19.77
C ALA A 534 -21.86 -30.86 20.22
N VAL A 535 -20.58 -30.53 19.98
CA VAL A 535 -19.42 -31.28 20.50
C VAL A 535 -19.39 -31.20 22.02
N SER A 536 -19.55 -30.01 22.61
CA SER A 536 -19.59 -29.83 24.07
C SER A 536 -20.74 -30.60 24.73
N ARG A 537 -21.95 -30.58 24.15
CA ARG A 537 -23.13 -31.34 24.63
C ARG A 537 -22.97 -32.85 24.44
N ARG A 538 -22.43 -33.30 23.30
CA ARG A 538 -22.12 -34.73 23.08
C ARG A 538 -21.06 -35.25 24.04
N MET A 539 -20.13 -34.40 24.47
CA MET A 539 -19.04 -34.80 25.35
C MET A 539 -19.31 -34.54 26.85
N SER A 540 -20.40 -33.86 27.21
CA SER A 540 -20.75 -33.51 28.62
C SER A 540 -21.91 -34.34 29.18
N MET A 541 -22.62 -35.08 28.34
CA MET A 541 -23.44 -36.23 28.72
C MET A 541 -22.65 -37.49 28.46
#